data_AF-A0AA85BGP0-F1
#
_entry.id   AF-A0AA85BGP0-F1
#
_cell.length_a   1.000
_cell.length_b   1.000
_cell.length_c   1.000
_cell.angle_alpha   90.00
_cell.angle_beta   90.00
_cell.angle_gamma   90.00
#
_symmetry.space_group_name_H-M   'P 1'
#
loop_
_entity.id
_entity.type
_entity.pdbx_description
1 polymer ?
#
loop_
_entity_poly.entity_id
_entity_poly.type
_entity_poly.pdbx_seq_one_letter_code
_entity_poly.pdbx_strand_id
1 'polypeptide(L)'
;MDPHFAAFPSSASVRASEYCPSPSQSRKRYECVPEPMKKTPDYINKRIRNRSAVKRFREKSKTKAKRQEDVKAHLISLTKFYDNELVRIKHSKQVTIHRSFLFPFLFNNLYIMQVPT
;
A
#
# COMPACT_ATOMS: atom_id res chain seq x y z
N MET A 1 28.49 3.20 -28.21
CA MET A 1 28.59 3.24 -26.74
C MET A 1 27.87 4.49 -26.26
N ASP A 2 26.65 4.27 -25.79
CA ASP A 2 25.78 5.16 -25.01
C ASP A 2 26.46 5.70 -23.73
N PRO A 3 25.82 6.58 -22.93
CA PRO A 3 24.96 7.72 -23.28
C PRO A 3 25.31 9.00 -22.47
N HIS A 4 24.85 10.15 -22.96
CA HIS A 4 24.72 11.37 -22.15
C HIS A 4 23.62 11.19 -21.09
N PHE A 5 24.01 11.09 -19.82
CA PHE A 5 23.10 11.11 -18.68
C PHE A 5 22.64 12.56 -18.42
N ALA A 6 21.33 12.80 -18.59
CA ALA A 6 20.68 14.02 -18.17
C ALA A 6 20.61 14.04 -16.62
N ALA A 7 21.32 14.97 -15.99
CA ALA A 7 21.18 15.25 -14.56
C ALA A 7 20.36 16.52 -14.36
N PHE A 8 19.07 16.34 -14.11
CA PHE A 8 18.16 17.39 -13.64
C PHE A 8 18.53 17.84 -12.21
N PRO A 9 18.20 19.08 -11.81
CA PRO A 9 18.94 19.81 -10.80
C PRO A 9 18.69 19.29 -9.37
N SER A 10 19.76 19.29 -8.58
CA SER A 10 19.74 19.16 -7.13
C SER A 10 18.97 20.36 -6.55
N SER A 11 17.71 20.14 -6.20
CA SER A 11 16.87 21.13 -5.54
C SER A 11 17.39 21.36 -4.13
N ALA A 12 18.07 22.50 -3.97
CA ALA A 12 18.52 23.03 -2.71
C ALA A 12 17.38 23.01 -1.68
N SER A 13 17.63 22.27 -0.61
CA SER A 13 16.93 22.33 0.66
C SER A 13 16.77 23.77 1.13
N VAL A 14 15.54 24.29 1.14
CA VAL A 14 15.20 25.51 1.88
C VAL A 14 13.87 25.30 2.60
N ARG A 15 14.01 24.99 3.90
CA ARG A 15 13.04 25.17 5.00
C ARG A 15 11.60 24.69 4.73
N ALA A 16 11.35 23.42 5.01
CA ALA A 16 10.10 23.07 5.68
C ALA A 16 10.14 23.70 7.08
N SER A 17 9.51 24.87 7.27
CA SER A 17 9.26 25.37 8.62
C SER A 17 8.25 24.42 9.26
N GLU A 18 8.74 23.41 9.97
CA GLU A 18 7.93 22.61 10.88
C GLU A 18 7.31 23.57 11.90
N TYR A 19 6.05 23.92 11.67
CA TYR A 19 5.26 24.63 12.66
C TYR A 19 4.92 23.63 13.76
N CYS A 20 5.86 23.44 14.69
CA CYS A 20 5.60 22.75 15.94
C CYS A 20 4.87 23.74 16.86
N PRO A 21 3.56 23.56 17.13
CA PRO A 21 2.91 24.38 18.15
C PRO A 21 3.59 24.09 19.49
N SER A 22 4.17 25.12 20.11
CA SER A 22 4.80 24.99 21.42
C SER A 22 3.81 24.42 22.45
N PRO A 23 4.22 23.53 23.37
CA PRO A 23 3.33 22.89 24.36
C PRO A 23 2.69 23.88 25.35
N SER A 24 3.17 25.12 25.36
CA SER A 24 2.79 26.21 26.25
C SER A 24 1.63 27.09 25.74
N GLN A 25 1.02 26.77 24.60
CA GLN A 25 -0.26 27.41 24.25
C GLN A 25 -1.35 26.88 25.19
N SER A 26 -1.59 27.62 26.28
CA SER A 26 -2.78 27.44 27.10
C SER A 26 -3.99 27.34 26.18
N ARG A 27 -4.76 26.25 26.30
CA ARG A 27 -6.03 26.13 25.58
C ARG A 27 -6.84 27.38 25.94
N LYS A 28 -7.05 28.28 24.97
CA LYS A 28 -7.99 29.39 25.15
C LYS A 28 -9.28 28.79 25.67
N ARG A 29 -9.67 29.15 26.90
CA ARG A 29 -11.01 28.80 27.38
C ARG A 29 -11.97 29.39 26.35
N TYR A 30 -12.76 28.52 25.73
CA TYR A 30 -13.79 28.98 24.82
C TYR A 30 -14.79 29.77 25.66
N GLU A 31 -14.72 31.09 25.57
CA GLU A 31 -15.77 31.93 26.13
C GLU A 31 -17.09 31.56 25.45
N CYS A 32 -18.11 31.33 26.27
CA CYS A 32 -19.44 31.08 25.77
C CYS A 32 -19.92 32.32 25.02
N VAL A 33 -20.20 32.15 23.73
CA VAL A 33 -20.74 33.23 22.90
C VAL A 33 -22.06 33.71 23.52
N PRO A 34 -22.26 35.01 23.75
CA PRO A 34 -23.50 35.54 24.30
C PRO A 34 -24.74 35.11 23.49
N GLU A 35 -25.83 34.76 24.18
CA GLU A 35 -27.07 34.29 23.54
C GLU A 35 -27.62 35.19 22.42
N PRO A 36 -27.61 36.53 22.54
CA PRO A 36 -28.09 37.41 21.47
C PRO A 36 -27.28 37.26 20.18
N MET A 37 -25.96 37.09 20.30
CA MET A 37 -25.07 36.90 19.16
C MET A 37 -25.26 35.54 18.48
N LYS A 38 -25.84 34.55 19.17
CA LYS A 38 -26.10 33.24 18.55
C LYS A 38 -27.22 33.28 17.50
N LYS A 39 -28.06 34.30 17.56
CA LYS A 39 -29.19 34.51 16.63
C LYS A 39 -28.82 35.34 15.41
N THR A 40 -27.62 35.93 15.36
CA THR A 40 -27.22 36.74 14.21
C THR A 40 -26.98 35.86 12.98
N PRO A 41 -27.37 36.32 11.78
CA PRO A 41 -27.15 35.57 10.54
C PRO A 41 -25.68 35.17 10.33
N ASP A 42 -24.75 36.06 10.70
CA ASP A 42 -23.31 35.81 10.57
C ASP A 42 -22.84 34.66 11.46
N TYR A 43 -23.32 34.59 12.70
CA TYR A 43 -23.00 33.51 13.61
C TYR A 43 -23.56 32.18 13.09
N ILE A 44 -24.81 32.18 12.63
CA ILE A 44 -25.47 31.00 12.07
C ILE A 44 -24.69 30.49 10.84
N ASN A 45 -24.36 31.38 9.90
CA ASN A 45 -23.59 31.04 8.70
C ASN A 45 -22.20 30.49 9.05
N LYS A 46 -21.53 31.06 10.06
CA LYS A 46 -20.25 30.57 10.56
C LYS A 46 -20.38 29.17 11.17
N ARG A 47 -21.44 28.89 11.93
CA ARG A 47 -21.70 27.56 12.51
C ARG A 47 -22.01 26.51 11.44
N ILE A 48 -22.78 26.86 10.40
CA ILE A 48 -23.07 25.96 9.28
C ILE A 48 -21.77 25.59 8.54
N ARG A 49 -20.94 26.59 8.20
CA ARG A 49 -19.62 26.37 7.58
C ARG A 49 -18.69 25.53 8.44
N ASN A 50 -18.66 25.78 9.74
CA ASN A 50 -17.83 25.00 10.65
C ASN A 50 -18.31 23.54 10.75
N ARG A 51 -19.63 23.32 10.84
CA ARG A 51 -20.23 21.98 10.88
C ARG A 51 -19.88 21.17 9.63
N SER A 52 -19.94 21.78 8.45
CA SER A 52 -19.57 21.11 7.20
C SER A 52 -18.08 20.81 7.12
N ALA A 53 -17.22 21.74 7.55
CA ALA A 53 -15.77 21.53 7.61
C ALA A 53 -15.39 20.38 8.58
N VAL A 54 -15.98 20.34 9.77
CA VAL A 54 -15.76 19.27 10.76
C VAL A 54 -16.23 17.92 10.21
N LYS A 55 -17.38 17.87 9.52
CA LYS A 55 -17.87 16.65 8.88
C LYS A 55 -16.89 16.14 7.82
N ARG A 56 -16.46 17.01 6.89
CA ARG A 56 -15.48 16.67 5.85
C ARG A 56 -14.14 16.22 6.43
N PHE A 57 -13.67 16.87 7.49
CA PHE A 57 -12.43 16.48 8.18
C PHE A 57 -12.52 15.07 8.74
N ARG A 58 -13.63 14.73 9.42
CA ARG A 58 -13.85 13.40 10.00
C ARG A 58 -14.00 12.30 8.94
N GLU A 59 -14.64 12.60 7.80
CA GLU A 59 -14.73 11.66 6.68
C GLU A 59 -13.35 11.42 6.05
N LYS A 60 -12.55 12.49 5.88
CA LYS A 60 -11.18 12.40 5.36
C LYS A 60 -10.24 11.62 6.31
N SER A 61 -10.41 11.70 7.62
CA SER A 61 -9.59 10.94 8.56
C SER A 61 -9.95 9.45 8.58
N LYS A 62 -11.24 9.10 8.53
CA LYS A 62 -11.71 7.70 8.45
C LYS A 62 -11.24 6.99 7.18
N THR A 63 -11.16 7.72 6.07
CA THR A 63 -10.76 7.15 4.78
C THR A 63 -9.27 6.87 4.68
N LYS A 64 -8.40 7.57 5.43
CA LYS A 64 -6.95 7.29 5.40
C LYS A 64 -6.60 5.96 6.08
N ALA A 65 -7.18 5.68 7.25
CA ALA A 65 -6.91 4.43 7.98
C ALA A 65 -7.43 3.20 7.21
N LYS A 66 -8.67 3.25 6.71
CA LYS A 66 -9.26 2.16 5.91
C LYS A 66 -8.45 1.88 4.64
N ARG A 67 -8.03 2.92 3.91
CA ARG A 67 -7.20 2.75 2.70
C ARG A 67 -5.85 2.11 3.00
N GLN A 68 -5.25 2.39 4.16
CA GLN A 68 -3.98 1.79 4.53
C GLN A 68 -4.12 0.28 4.84
N GLU A 69 -5.22 -0.11 5.48
CA GLU A 69 -5.57 -1.52 5.70
C GLU A 69 -5.85 -2.25 4.38
N ASP A 70 -6.61 -1.63 3.47
CA ASP A 70 -6.93 -2.18 2.15
C ASP A 70 -5.65 -2.40 1.31
N VAL A 71 -4.73 -1.42 1.31
CA VAL A 71 -3.42 -1.53 0.62
C VAL A 71 -2.58 -2.65 1.24
N LYS A 72 -2.55 -2.77 2.57
CA LYS A 72 -1.81 -3.83 3.26
C LYS A 72 -2.38 -5.21 2.94
N ALA A 73 -3.71 -5.36 2.93
CA ALA A 73 -4.37 -6.61 2.57
C ALA A 73 -4.06 -7.01 1.12
N HIS A 74 -4.10 -6.05 0.19
CA HIS A 74 -3.75 -6.28 -1.21
C HIS A 74 -2.30 -6.75 -1.35
N LEU A 75 -1.34 -6.10 -0.68
CA LEU A 75 0.06 -6.51 -0.70
C LEU A 75 0.24 -7.93 -0.16
N ILE A 76 -0.39 -8.25 0.97
CA ILE A 76 -0.34 -9.61 1.55
C ILE A 76 -0.90 -10.65 0.57
N SER A 77 -2.03 -10.35 -0.10
CA SER A 77 -2.60 -11.28 -1.09
C SER A 77 -1.66 -11.52 -2.26
N LEU A 78 -0.98 -10.47 -2.72
CA LEU A 78 -0.08 -10.53 -3.86
C LEU A 78 1.19 -11.33 -3.51
N THR A 79 1.75 -11.11 -2.32
CA THR A 79 2.88 -11.90 -1.82
C THR A 79 2.54 -13.39 -1.76
N LYS A 80 1.40 -13.75 -1.14
CA LYS A 80 0.96 -15.15 -1.08
C LYS A 80 0.73 -15.77 -2.46
N PHE A 81 0.18 -15.00 -3.39
CA PHE A 81 -0.01 -15.45 -4.76
C PHE A 81 1.32 -15.80 -5.41
N TYR A 82 2.31 -14.91 -5.35
CA TYR A 82 3.62 -15.17 -5.95
C TYR A 82 4.40 -16.29 -5.24
N ASP A 83 4.31 -16.40 -3.91
CA ASP A 83 4.92 -17.51 -3.17
C ASP A 83 4.36 -18.86 -3.65
N ASN A 84 3.05 -18.96 -3.80
CA ASN A 84 2.39 -20.17 -4.31
C ASN A 84 2.79 -20.48 -5.75
N GLU A 85 2.91 -19.45 -6.61
CA GLU A 85 3.34 -19.62 -7.99
C GLU A 85 4.79 -20.10 -8.10
N LEU A 86 5.69 -19.60 -7.26
CA LEU A 86 7.07 -20.07 -7.19
C LEU A 86 7.14 -21.54 -6.77
N VAL A 87 6.35 -21.94 -5.78
CA VAL A 87 6.23 -23.34 -5.35
C VAL A 87 5.72 -24.21 -6.50
N ARG A 88 4.66 -23.79 -7.21
CA ARG A 88 4.10 -24.51 -8.37
C ARG A 88 5.13 -24.68 -9.49
N ILE A 89 5.88 -23.64 -9.82
CA ILE A 89 6.92 -23.68 -10.85
C ILE A 89 8.05 -24.62 -10.44
N LYS A 90 8.48 -24.58 -9.17
CA LYS A 90 9.54 -25.46 -8.65
C LYS A 90 9.14 -26.93 -8.74
N HIS A 91 7.92 -27.27 -8.30
CA HIS A 91 7.40 -28.64 -8.43
C HIS A 91 7.27 -29.08 -9.88
N SER A 92 6.77 -28.21 -10.77
CA SER A 92 6.69 -28.50 -12.20
C SER A 92 8.05 -28.84 -12.81
N LYS A 93 9.09 -28.05 -12.50
CA LYS A 93 10.46 -28.32 -12.96
C LYS A 93 11.01 -29.64 -12.41
N GLN A 94 10.78 -29.94 -11.13
CA GLN A 94 11.21 -31.22 -10.55
C GLN A 94 10.51 -32.41 -11.22
N VAL A 95 9.20 -32.33 -11.45
CA VAL A 95 8.45 -33.40 -12.13
C VAL A 95 8.94 -33.60 -13.56
N THR A 96 9.22 -32.53 -14.29
CA THR A 96 9.77 -32.60 -15.65
C THR A 96 11.15 -33.24 -15.65
N ILE A 97 12.04 -32.84 -14.74
CA ILE A 97 13.38 -33.44 -14.58
C ILE A 97 13.26 -34.93 -14.24
N HIS A 98 12.43 -35.28 -13.26
CA HIS A 98 12.23 -36.66 -12.83
C HIS A 98 11.67 -37.52 -13.97
N ARG A 99 10.72 -36.99 -14.75
CA ARG A 99 10.19 -37.66 -15.94
C ARG A 99 11.23 -37.81 -17.05
N SER A 100 12.03 -36.78 -17.33
CA SER A 100 13.06 -36.86 -18.37
C SER A 100 14.17 -37.86 -18.04
N PHE A 101 14.39 -38.18 -16.76
CA PHE A 101 15.32 -39.24 -16.36
C PHE A 101 14.68 -40.63 -16.28
N LEU A 102 13.46 -40.74 -15.75
CA LEU A 102 12.78 -42.05 -15.64
C LEU A 102 12.27 -42.60 -16.96
N PHE A 103 11.77 -41.77 -17.88
CA PHE A 103 11.22 -42.26 -19.14
C PHE A 103 12.25 -43.01 -19.99
N PRO A 104 13.43 -42.45 -20.31
CA PRO A 104 14.45 -43.16 -21.07
C PRO A 104 15.09 -44.32 -20.29
N PHE A 105 15.18 -44.24 -18.95
CA PHE A 105 15.66 -45.35 -18.13
C PHE A 105 14.73 -46.56 -18.16
N LEU A 106 13.41 -46.34 -18.07
CA LEU A 106 12.40 -47.40 -18.19
C LEU A 106 12.31 -47.94 -19.62
N PHE A 107 12.38 -47.07 -20.64
CA PHE A 107 12.38 -47.49 -22.04
C PHE A 107 13.60 -48.36 -22.40
N ASN A 108 14.80 -47.96 -21.96
CA ASN A 108 16.02 -48.74 -22.21
C ASN A 108 16.00 -50.10 -21.50
N ASN A 109 15.55 -50.17 -20.24
CA ASN A 109 15.46 -51.44 -19.53
C ASN A 109 14.41 -52.39 -20.13
N LEU A 110 13.28 -51.87 -20.60
CA LEU A 110 12.25 -52.68 -21.25
C LEU A 110 12.71 -53.21 -22.63
N TYR A 111 13.46 -52.40 -23.37
CA TYR A 111 14.01 -52.77 -24.68
C TYR A 111 15.11 -53.84 -24.59
N ILE A 112 15.96 -53.78 -23.55
CA ILE A 112 17.01 -54.77 -23.29
C ILE A 112 16.42 -56.15 -22.93
N MET A 113 15.23 -56.19 -22.31
CA MET A 113 14.55 -57.45 -21.95
C MET A 113 13.79 -58.11 -23.11
N GLN A 114 13.76 -57.50 -24.30
CA GLN A 114 13.04 -57.99 -25.47
C GLN A 114 13.94 -58.54 -26.58
N VAL A 115 15.26 -58.60 -26.38
CA VAL A 115 16.19 -59.26 -27.31
C VAL A 115 16.23 -60.76 -26.98
N PRO A 116 15.63 -61.64 -27.80
CA PRO A 116 15.84 -63.08 -27.67
C PRO A 116 17.25 -63.39 -28.19
N THR A 117 18.08 -64.02 -27.35
CA THR A 117 19.31 -64.72 -27.76
C THR A 117 19.01 -65.85 -28.72
#